data_AF-A0A1E5L0V1-F1
#
_entry.id   AF-A0A1E5L0V1-F1
#
_cell.length_a   1.000
_cell.length_b   1.000
_cell.length_c   1.000
_cell.angle_alpha   90.00
_cell.angle_beta   90.00
_cell.angle_gamma   90.00
#
_symmetry.space_group_name_H-M   'P 1'
#
loop_
_entity.id
_entity.type
_entity.pdbx_description
1 polymer ?
#
loop_
_entity_poly.entity_id
_entity_poly.type
_entity_poly.pdbx_seq_one_letter_code
_entity_poly.pdbx_strand_id
1 'polypeptide(L)'
;MIIGSDDFYDLFEFYKKVNEKNGNKLNLSSYKVDTDVAEGEKNIAYSLKEDVIEEIIEDLEELKAITKDLKSVDTSQAIDEIVSDYQFKSNLVKLIGIYGHLSAQFEDFYDFHVEFLKSLPEMTKEDSERI
;
A
#
# COMPACT_ATOMS: atom_id res chain seq x y z
N MET A 1 -4.43 11.59 16.69
CA MET A 1 -3.35 10.59 16.49
C MET A 1 -2.63 11.03 15.22
N ILE A 2 -1.30 11.16 15.21
CA ILE A 2 -0.57 11.60 14.00
C ILE A 2 -0.28 10.34 13.17
N ILE A 3 -0.82 10.26 11.95
CA ILE A 3 -0.34 9.30 10.95
C ILE A 3 1.09 9.68 10.62
N GLY A 4 1.99 8.74 10.86
CA GLY A 4 3.41 8.96 10.65
C GLY A 4 3.81 8.53 9.25
N SER A 5 4.92 9.07 8.78
CA SER A 5 5.65 8.53 7.64
C SER A 5 5.94 7.03 7.76
N ASP A 6 6.06 6.53 8.99
CA ASP A 6 6.23 5.11 9.29
C ASP A 6 5.12 4.23 8.69
N ASP A 7 3.84 4.66 8.72
CA ASP A 7 2.72 3.86 8.22
C ASP A 7 2.80 3.72 6.68
N PHE A 8 3.17 4.79 5.97
CA PHE A 8 3.38 4.74 4.52
C PHE A 8 4.64 3.95 4.13
N TYR A 9 5.72 4.08 4.91
CA TYR A 9 6.94 3.30 4.71
C TYR A 9 6.69 1.81 4.92
N ASP A 10 5.91 1.47 5.93
CA ASP A 10 5.51 0.11 6.24
C ASP A 10 4.70 -0.53 5.10
N LEU A 11 3.81 0.24 4.48
CA LEU A 11 3.05 -0.20 3.31
C LEU A 11 3.95 -0.36 2.08
N PHE A 12 4.90 0.54 1.89
CA PHE A 12 5.91 0.42 0.83
C PHE A 12 6.78 -0.85 0.99
N GLU A 13 7.26 -1.14 2.20
CA GLU A 13 8.02 -2.35 2.50
C GLU A 13 7.20 -3.62 2.27
N PHE A 14 5.89 -3.57 2.57
CA PHE A 14 4.99 -4.65 2.21
C PHE A 14 4.93 -4.86 0.68
N TYR A 15 4.71 -3.79 -0.10
CA TYR A 15 4.69 -3.87 -1.56
C TYR A 15 5.99 -4.41 -2.14
N LYS A 16 7.14 -4.01 -1.58
CA LYS A 16 8.45 -4.52 -1.97
C LYS A 16 8.57 -6.02 -1.74
N LYS A 17 8.18 -6.54 -0.56
CA LYS A 17 8.20 -7.98 -0.26
C LYS A 17 7.33 -8.78 -1.22
N VAL A 18 6.14 -8.28 -1.52
CA VAL A 18 5.23 -8.95 -2.46
C VAL A 18 5.78 -8.89 -3.90
N ASN A 19 6.38 -7.77 -4.30
CA ASN A 19 7.02 -7.64 -5.60
C ASN A 19 8.22 -8.60 -5.76
N GLU A 20 9.05 -8.74 -4.73
CA GLU A 20 10.15 -9.73 -4.70
C GLU A 20 9.63 -11.15 -4.93
N LYS A 21 8.51 -11.51 -4.29
CA LYS A 21 7.82 -12.79 -4.49
C LYS A 21 7.22 -12.93 -5.88
N ASN A 22 6.77 -11.83 -6.48
CA ASN A 22 6.24 -11.78 -7.83
C ASN A 22 7.33 -11.66 -8.92
N GLY A 23 8.60 -11.90 -8.58
CA GLY A 23 9.71 -11.89 -9.53
C GLY A 23 10.16 -10.49 -9.95
N ASN A 24 9.94 -9.47 -9.10
CA ASN A 24 10.33 -8.08 -9.31
C ASN A 24 9.77 -7.47 -10.61
N LYS A 25 8.50 -7.76 -10.92
CA LYS A 25 7.82 -7.24 -12.11
C LYS A 25 7.56 -5.73 -12.05
N LEU A 26 7.58 -5.15 -10.86
CA LEU A 26 7.38 -3.73 -10.64
C LEU A 26 8.71 -3.01 -10.45
N ASN A 27 8.90 -1.91 -11.19
CA ASN A 27 10.08 -1.06 -11.03
C ASN A 27 9.90 -0.12 -9.83
N LEU A 28 10.66 -0.36 -8.77
CA LEU A 28 10.59 0.43 -7.54
C LEU A 28 11.40 1.74 -7.60
N SER A 29 12.21 1.96 -8.66
CA SER A 29 13.08 3.14 -8.77
C SER A 29 12.34 4.44 -9.08
N SER A 30 11.08 4.36 -9.51
CA SER A 30 10.21 5.53 -9.74
C SER A 30 9.63 6.09 -8.44
N TYR A 31 9.82 5.39 -7.31
CA TYR A 31 9.20 5.76 -6.06
C TYR A 31 10.01 6.81 -5.32
N LYS A 32 9.39 7.96 -5.03
CA LYS A 32 9.97 9.00 -4.18
C LYS A 32 9.92 8.55 -2.71
N VAL A 33 10.82 7.65 -2.33
CA VAL A 33 11.23 7.55 -0.93
C VAL A 33 12.08 8.78 -0.67
N ASP A 34 11.67 9.63 0.26
CA ASP A 34 12.50 10.76 0.64
C ASP A 34 13.75 10.19 1.33
N THR A 35 14.89 10.24 0.64
CA THR A 35 16.16 9.68 1.09
C THR A 35 17.02 10.74 1.77
N ASP A 36 16.54 12.00 1.86
CA ASP A 36 17.22 13.13 2.49
C ASP A 36 16.95 13.24 4.01
N VAL A 37 16.26 12.27 4.60
CA VAL A 37 16.18 12.09 6.06
C VAL A 37 17.39 11.29 6.57
N ALA A 38 17.85 11.61 7.79
CA ALA A 38 19.02 10.99 8.39
C ALA A 38 18.96 9.46 8.34
N GLU A 39 20.09 8.79 8.14
CA GLU A 39 20.18 7.33 8.06
C GLU A 39 19.51 6.67 9.29
N GLY A 40 18.29 6.14 9.12
CA GLY A 40 17.46 5.58 10.20
C GLY A 40 16.13 6.30 10.48
N GLU A 41 15.88 7.47 9.88
CA GLU A 41 14.58 8.15 9.93
C GLU A 41 13.76 7.83 8.66
N LYS A 42 12.66 7.11 8.84
CA LYS A 42 11.74 6.72 7.77
C LYS A 42 10.83 7.91 7.44
N ASN A 43 10.97 8.54 6.27
CA ASN A 43 10.07 9.61 5.88
C ASN A 43 9.54 9.47 4.44
N ILE A 44 8.23 9.63 4.27
CA ILE A 44 7.63 9.98 2.98
C ILE A 44 7.05 11.38 3.19
N ALA A 45 7.75 12.39 2.68
CA ALA A 45 7.47 13.79 2.97
C ALA A 45 6.26 14.32 2.17
N TYR A 46 5.06 14.08 2.69
CA TYR A 46 3.87 14.84 2.29
C TYR A 46 3.68 16.00 3.29
N SER A 47 3.85 17.25 2.82
CA SER A 47 3.59 18.45 3.62
C SER A 47 2.07 18.71 3.68
N LEU A 48 1.38 17.98 4.55
CA LEU A 48 -0.05 18.16 4.79
C LEU A 48 -0.30 19.42 5.62
N LYS A 49 -1.23 20.25 5.17
CA LYS A 49 -1.72 21.39 5.96
C LYS A 49 -2.79 20.93 6.94
N GLU A 50 -3.00 21.66 8.04
CA GLU A 50 -3.93 21.30 9.12
C GLU A 50 -5.39 21.16 8.63
N ASP A 51 -5.82 22.04 7.73
CA ASP A 51 -7.14 22.00 7.05
C ASP A 51 -7.32 20.73 6.21
N VAL A 52 -6.26 20.30 5.52
CA VAL A 52 -6.27 19.04 4.76
C VAL A 52 -6.34 17.84 5.69
N ILE A 53 -5.62 17.85 6.82
CA ILE A 53 -5.58 16.74 7.78
C ILE A 53 -6.96 16.46 8.37
N GLU A 54 -7.73 17.49 8.73
CA GLU A 54 -9.08 17.32 9.28
C GLU A 54 -10.05 16.67 8.27
N GLU A 55 -9.93 17.02 6.98
CA GLU A 55 -10.79 16.48 5.92
C GLU A 55 -10.48 15.02 5.58
N ILE A 56 -9.25 14.56 5.82
CA ILE A 56 -8.79 13.20 5.45
C ILE A 56 -8.53 12.29 6.66
N ILE A 57 -8.81 12.75 7.88
CA ILE A 57 -8.40 12.04 9.10
C ILE A 57 -8.97 10.62 9.19
N GLU A 58 -10.23 10.44 8.78
CA GLU A 58 -10.90 9.14 8.78
C GLU A 58 -10.26 8.18 7.76
N ASP A 59 -9.98 8.67 6.55
CA ASP A 59 -9.31 7.92 5.49
C ASP A 59 -7.88 7.51 5.91
N LEU A 60 -7.19 8.40 6.62
CA LEU A 60 -5.87 8.12 7.17
C LEU A 60 -5.96 7.03 8.26
N GLU A 61 -6.89 7.14 9.22
CA GLU A 61 -7.09 6.11 10.25
C GLU A 61 -7.42 4.74 9.63
N GLU A 62 -8.23 4.72 8.56
CA GLU A 62 -8.53 3.50 7.81
C GLU A 62 -7.29 2.95 7.09
N LEU A 63 -6.47 3.81 6.47
CA LEU A 63 -5.20 3.42 5.84
C LEU A 63 -4.27 2.75 6.84
N LYS A 64 -4.18 3.29 8.07
CA LYS A 64 -3.37 2.71 9.14
C LYS A 64 -3.87 1.32 9.55
N ALA A 65 -5.18 1.17 9.68
CA ALA A 65 -5.80 -0.11 10.00
C ALA A 65 -5.51 -1.15 8.90
N ILE A 66 -5.70 -0.78 7.63
CA ILE A 66 -5.42 -1.64 6.48
C ILE A 66 -3.93 -2.01 6.42
N THR A 67 -3.03 -1.05 6.63
CA THR A 67 -1.58 -1.30 6.64
C THR A 67 -1.21 -2.34 7.69
N LYS A 68 -1.78 -2.23 8.90
CA LYS A 68 -1.57 -3.21 9.96
C LYS A 68 -2.10 -4.60 9.58
N ASP A 69 -3.25 -4.66 8.95
CA ASP A 69 -3.84 -5.92 8.50
C ASP A 69 -3.02 -6.56 7.38
N LEU A 70 -2.54 -5.77 6.40
CA LEU A 70 -1.67 -6.26 5.34
C LEU A 70 -0.34 -6.81 5.88
N LYS A 71 0.22 -6.23 6.95
CA LYS A 71 1.39 -6.80 7.64
C LYS A 71 1.16 -8.18 8.26
N SER A 72 -0.10 -8.52 8.55
CA SER A 72 -0.44 -9.84 9.10
C SER A 72 -0.53 -10.94 8.03
N VAL A 73 -0.53 -10.57 6.74
CA VAL A 73 -0.52 -11.51 5.62
C VAL A 73 0.79 -12.30 5.60
N ASP A 74 0.69 -13.62 5.52
CA ASP A 74 1.85 -14.50 5.48
C ASP A 74 2.54 -14.47 4.10
N THR A 75 3.49 -13.55 3.97
CA THR A 75 4.33 -13.43 2.77
C THR A 75 5.31 -14.59 2.55
N SER A 76 5.35 -15.59 3.44
CA SER A 76 6.14 -16.81 3.23
C SER A 76 5.52 -17.72 2.16
N GLN A 77 4.20 -17.62 1.96
CA GLN A 77 3.43 -18.41 0.99
C GLN A 77 3.81 -18.11 -0.48
N ALA A 78 3.31 -18.95 -1.39
CA ALA A 78 3.41 -18.72 -2.83
C ALA A 78 2.58 -17.50 -3.25
N ILE A 79 2.99 -16.78 -4.29
CA ILE A 79 2.30 -15.56 -4.73
C ILE A 79 0.82 -15.81 -5.05
N ASP A 80 0.48 -16.95 -5.64
CA ASP A 80 -0.89 -17.32 -6.00
C ASP A 80 -1.77 -17.53 -4.75
N GLU A 81 -1.19 -18.00 -3.64
CA GLU A 81 -1.88 -18.13 -2.36
C GLU A 81 -2.08 -16.77 -1.70
N ILE A 82 -1.08 -15.88 -1.79
CA ILE A 82 -1.15 -14.51 -1.26
C ILE A 82 -2.25 -13.71 -1.97
N VAL A 83 -2.31 -13.76 -3.30
CA VAL A 83 -3.31 -12.99 -4.07
C VAL A 83 -4.73 -13.55 -3.91
N SER A 84 -4.86 -14.83 -3.58
CA SER A 84 -6.14 -15.48 -3.30
C SER A 84 -6.64 -15.25 -1.87
N ASP A 85 -5.79 -14.72 -0.98
CA ASP A 85 -6.19 -14.39 0.38
C ASP A 85 -7.23 -13.26 0.40
N TYR A 86 -8.35 -13.52 1.08
CA TYR A 86 -9.46 -12.58 1.14
C TYR A 86 -9.08 -11.27 1.86
N GLN A 87 -8.27 -11.35 2.91
CA GLN A 87 -7.85 -10.17 3.68
C GLN A 87 -6.90 -9.31 2.85
N PHE A 88 -5.94 -9.92 2.14
CA PHE A 88 -5.09 -9.26 1.16
C PHE A 88 -5.92 -8.53 0.10
N LYS A 89 -6.82 -9.24 -0.58
CA LYS A 89 -7.66 -8.68 -1.65
C LYS A 89 -8.57 -7.57 -1.16
N SER A 90 -9.29 -7.80 -0.05
CA SER A 90 -10.22 -6.82 0.51
C SER A 90 -9.50 -5.53 0.87
N ASN A 91 -8.33 -5.64 1.49
CA ASN A 91 -7.54 -4.49 1.90
C ASN A 91 -6.94 -3.73 0.72
N LEU A 92 -6.46 -4.42 -0.32
CA LEU A 92 -6.00 -3.77 -1.54
C LEU A 92 -7.13 -2.98 -2.23
N VAL A 93 -8.35 -3.52 -2.28
CA VAL A 93 -9.50 -2.81 -2.85
C VAL A 93 -9.88 -1.57 -2.02
N LYS A 94 -9.88 -1.68 -0.69
CA LYS A 94 -10.17 -0.54 0.19
C LYS A 94 -9.16 0.59 0.02
N LEU A 95 -7.88 0.26 -0.18
CA LEU A 95 -6.84 1.26 -0.44
C LEU A 95 -7.14 2.10 -1.69
N ILE A 96 -7.75 1.53 -2.73
CA ILE A 96 -8.17 2.31 -3.92
C ILE A 96 -9.16 3.41 -3.54
N GLY A 97 -10.15 3.10 -2.69
CA GLY A 97 -11.16 4.06 -2.23
C GLY A 97 -10.54 5.17 -1.41
N ILE A 98 -9.69 4.80 -0.44
CA ILE A 98 -8.95 5.72 0.42
C ILE A 98 -8.07 6.65 -0.43
N TYR A 99 -7.27 6.12 -1.37
CA TYR A 99 -6.43 6.98 -2.21
C TYR A 99 -7.24 7.91 -3.12
N GLY A 100 -8.42 7.46 -3.58
CA GLY A 100 -9.34 8.32 -4.31
C GLY A 100 -9.80 9.54 -3.51
N HIS A 101 -9.96 9.37 -2.19
CA HIS A 101 -10.34 10.45 -1.26
C HIS A 101 -9.16 11.30 -0.79
N LEU A 102 -7.97 10.70 -0.60
CA LEU A 102 -6.76 11.41 -0.17
C LEU A 102 -6.27 12.50 -1.17
N SER A 103 -6.90 12.62 -2.34
CA SER A 103 -6.73 13.72 -3.30
C SER A 103 -5.35 13.82 -3.97
N ALA A 104 -5.20 14.81 -4.87
CA ALA A 104 -4.04 15.07 -5.73
C ALA A 104 -2.67 15.14 -5.02
N GLN A 105 -2.63 15.30 -3.69
CA GLN A 105 -1.38 15.30 -2.93
C GLN A 105 -0.72 13.91 -2.82
N PHE A 106 -1.50 12.84 -3.03
CA PHE A 106 -1.03 11.45 -2.97
C PHE A 106 -1.13 10.74 -4.33
N GLU A 107 -1.20 11.50 -5.43
CA GLU A 107 -1.33 10.96 -6.80
C GLU A 107 -0.18 10.00 -7.15
N ASP A 108 1.07 10.36 -6.80
CA ASP A 108 2.24 9.48 -6.97
C ASP A 108 2.08 8.13 -6.24
N PHE A 109 1.43 8.14 -5.06
CA PHE A 109 1.19 6.94 -4.24
C PHE A 109 0.03 6.09 -4.80
N TYR A 110 -1.02 6.74 -5.29
CA TYR A 110 -2.13 6.10 -5.97
C TYR A 110 -1.67 5.39 -7.25
N ASP A 111 -0.92 6.08 -8.11
CA ASP A 111 -0.40 5.53 -9.36
C ASP A 111 0.46 4.30 -9.11
N PHE A 112 1.32 4.37 -8.08
CA PHE A 112 2.10 3.23 -7.66
C PHE A 112 1.24 2.05 -7.21
N HIS A 113 0.22 2.31 -6.40
CA HIS A 113 -0.68 1.25 -5.97
C HIS A 113 -1.39 0.59 -7.15
N VAL A 114 -1.82 1.38 -8.14
CA VAL A 114 -2.43 0.87 -9.37
C VAL A 114 -1.46 0.00 -10.15
N GLU A 115 -0.21 0.43 -10.33
CA GLU A 115 0.82 -0.39 -10.98
C GLU A 115 1.13 -1.66 -10.19
N PHE A 116 1.11 -1.59 -8.85
CA PHE A 116 1.24 -2.76 -7.99
C PHE A 116 0.16 -3.79 -8.26
N LEU A 117 -1.11 -3.37 -8.29
CA LEU A 117 -2.23 -4.25 -8.60
C LEU A 117 -2.10 -4.90 -9.97
N LYS A 118 -1.70 -4.14 -11.01
CA LYS A 118 -1.50 -4.67 -12.36
C LYS A 118 -0.34 -5.66 -12.46
N SER A 119 0.65 -5.54 -11.58
CA SER A 119 1.80 -6.46 -11.59
C SER A 119 1.44 -7.84 -11.06
N LEU A 120 0.43 -7.94 -10.20
CA LEU A 120 0.03 -9.19 -9.55
C LEU A 120 -0.52 -10.19 -10.59
N PRO A 121 -0.30 -11.50 -10.38
CA PRO A 121 -0.93 -12.51 -11.23
C PRO A 121 -2.45 -12.34 -11.23
N GLU A 122 -3.06 -12.53 -12.41
CA GLU A 122 -4.52 -12.58 -12.51
C GLU A 122 -5.03 -13.73 -11.65
N MET A 123 -5.95 -13.45 -10.73
CA MET A 123 -6.68 -14.50 -10.03
C MET A 123 -7.42 -15.35 -11.04
N THR A 124 -7.23 -16.67 -10.97
CA THR A 124 -8.00 -17.57 -11.81
C THR A 124 -9.47 -17.54 -11.36
N LYS A 125 -10.41 -17.82 -12.27
CA LYS A 125 -11.84 -17.89 -11.93
C LYS A 125 -12.14 -18.88 -10.79
N GLU A 126 -11.34 -19.93 -10.64
CA GLU A 126 -11.52 -20.95 -9.60
C GLU A 126 -11.25 -20.39 -8.18
N ASP A 127 -10.35 -19.41 -8.05
CA ASP A 127 -10.06 -18.74 -6.78
C ASP A 127 -11.18 -17.77 -6.38
N SER A 128 -11.90 -17.21 -7.36
CA SER A 128 -13.06 -16.33 -7.12
C SER A 128 -14.33 -17.08 -6.73
N GLU A 129 -14.43 -18.38 -7.04
CA GLU A 129 -15.60 -19.22 -6.73
C GLU A 129 -15.48 -19.94 -5.37
N ARG A 130 -14.33 -19.82 -4.70
CA ARG A 130 -14.06 -20.42 -3.38
C ARG A 130 -14.18 -19.46 -2.19
N ILE A 131 -14.53 -18.20 -2.44
CA ILE A 131 -14.84 -17.15 -1.44
C ILE A 131 -16.35 -17.08 -1.28
#